data_AF-A0A9P0K8Y4-F1
#
_entry.id   AF-A0A9P0K8Y4-F1
#
_cell.length_a   1.000
_cell.length_b   1.000
_cell.length_c   1.000
_cell.angle_alpha   90.00
_cell.angle_beta   90.00
_cell.angle_gamma   90.00
#
_symmetry.space_group_name_H-M   'P 1'
#
loop_
_entity.id
_entity.type
_entity.pdbx_description
1 polymer ?
#
loop_
_entity_poly.entity_id
_entity_poly.type
_entity_poly.pdbx_seq_one_letter_code
_entity_poly.pdbx_strand_id
1 'polypeptide(L)'
;MQKKRNVKTIKDTEAIMDRVKESISDLSKEMDECRVNLETLAAKEKILDKAFKRDIQEMSPIVQEFAIKLYKRRPKPLYRSANTGAVLYELARCIVSQERSLCLPPECTDFLSALDEMDEFAGLPPTIDEATWGIICKHRRLRIDYEVKLRAAQMHMSDGEATLATLQRRVQFKKEKIARVNVDIAKLRAEYLNNMHNTQMQIVLRRGLVEVPLTGSIDDFNDAIFVPRKEIEEINAKIREAGSKKLQTIMQNMAFRRTIMATEWEHQKERMEINDLIEQINDIKGVKFTREMQQYVKAKARGMKTEADSFEQEMEALTATYESTLKDKRDKHSKLVRQISAYKEHNASLDQAIQNINIDVCYLKIHQDHELESKERDMVGTRMNALLRRSSLIQQIQENHQEILVLQTELELLRLKTYPTFEYKVINTD
;
A
#
# COMPACT_ATOMS: atom_id res chain seq x y z
N MET A 1 -24.53 12.08 -13.47
CA MET A 1 -25.34 12.05 -14.72
C MET A 1 -25.32 10.68 -15.41
N GLN A 2 -24.15 10.08 -15.64
CA GLN A 2 -23.99 8.80 -16.35
C GLN A 2 -24.71 7.61 -15.69
N LYS A 3 -24.63 7.47 -14.36
CA LYS A 3 -25.38 6.44 -13.60
C LYS A 3 -26.89 6.49 -13.85
N LYS A 4 -27.49 7.69 -13.87
CA LYS A 4 -28.94 7.86 -14.14
C LYS A 4 -29.30 7.41 -15.56
N ARG A 5 -28.44 7.70 -16.54
CA ARG A 5 -28.61 7.22 -17.93
C ARG A 5 -28.55 5.69 -18.00
N ASN A 6 -27.54 5.07 -17.40
CA ASN A 6 -27.38 3.61 -17.40
C ASN A 6 -28.56 2.88 -16.73
N VAL A 7 -29.06 3.41 -15.60
CA VAL A 7 -30.26 2.85 -14.93
C VAL A 7 -31.49 2.98 -15.82
N LYS A 8 -31.67 4.11 -16.53
CA LYS A 8 -32.76 4.26 -17.50
C LYS A 8 -32.63 3.24 -18.64
N THR A 9 -31.43 3.06 -19.19
CA THR A 9 -31.16 2.07 -20.24
C THR A 9 -31.46 0.64 -19.80
N ILE A 10 -31.18 0.28 -18.55
CA ILE A 10 -31.55 -1.04 -18.00
C ILE A 10 -33.08 -1.20 -18.02
N LYS A 11 -33.82 -0.23 -17.45
CA LYS A 11 -35.29 -0.28 -17.42
C LYS A 11 -35.91 -0.37 -18.81
N ASP A 12 -35.43 0.43 -19.75
CA ASP A 12 -35.90 0.41 -21.13
C ASP A 12 -35.61 -0.95 -21.80
N THR A 13 -34.44 -1.54 -21.50
CA THR A 13 -34.04 -2.85 -22.03
C THR A 13 -34.85 -3.99 -21.41
N GLU A 14 -35.16 -3.92 -20.12
CA GLU A 14 -36.02 -4.87 -19.40
C GLU A 14 -37.44 -4.85 -19.96
N ALA A 15 -38.03 -3.67 -20.15
CA ALA A 15 -39.37 -3.53 -20.74
C ALA A 15 -39.46 -4.15 -22.15
N ILE A 16 -38.44 -3.92 -22.99
CA ILE A 16 -38.37 -4.55 -24.32
C ILE A 16 -38.21 -6.08 -24.19
N MET A 17 -37.36 -6.54 -23.27
CA MET A 17 -37.13 -7.96 -23.05
C MET A 17 -38.42 -8.66 -22.61
N ASP A 18 -39.22 -8.05 -21.74
CA ASP A 18 -40.47 -8.64 -21.26
C ASP A 18 -41.53 -8.71 -22.37
N ARG A 19 -41.65 -7.68 -23.22
CA ARG A 19 -42.49 -7.75 -24.42
C ARG A 19 -42.07 -8.89 -25.36
N VAL A 20 -40.76 -9.10 -25.54
CA VAL A 20 -40.27 -10.21 -26.39
C VAL A 20 -40.57 -11.57 -25.75
N LYS A 21 -40.49 -11.70 -24.43
CA LYS A 21 -40.87 -12.95 -23.73
C LYS A 21 -42.36 -13.24 -23.87
N GLU A 22 -43.21 -12.21 -23.81
CA GLU A 22 -44.64 -12.33 -24.05
C GLU A 22 -44.91 -12.84 -25.48
N SER A 23 -44.27 -12.24 -26.49
CA SER A 23 -44.35 -12.74 -27.87
C SER A 23 -43.84 -14.17 -28.05
N ILE A 24 -42.80 -14.59 -27.31
CA ILE A 24 -42.32 -15.98 -27.29
C ILE A 24 -43.38 -16.92 -26.70
N SER A 25 -44.01 -16.51 -25.60
CA SER A 25 -45.08 -17.28 -24.96
C SER A 25 -46.27 -17.46 -25.91
N ASP A 26 -46.71 -16.39 -26.57
CA ASP A 26 -47.84 -16.45 -27.49
C ASP A 26 -47.51 -17.28 -28.73
N LEU A 27 -46.34 -17.05 -29.35
CA LEU A 27 -45.90 -17.87 -30.47
C LEU A 27 -45.74 -19.35 -30.09
N SER A 28 -45.31 -19.66 -28.86
CA SER A 28 -45.23 -21.04 -28.39
C SER A 28 -46.60 -21.71 -28.32
N LYS A 29 -47.65 -21.00 -27.91
CA LYS A 29 -49.02 -21.53 -27.87
C LYS A 29 -49.52 -21.84 -29.29
N GLU A 30 -49.37 -20.88 -30.22
CA GLU A 30 -49.74 -21.06 -31.63
C GLU A 30 -48.97 -22.23 -32.28
N MET A 31 -47.72 -22.42 -31.88
CA MET A 31 -46.89 -23.53 -32.34
C MET A 31 -47.37 -24.89 -31.83
N ASP A 32 -47.89 -24.96 -30.61
CA ASP A 32 -48.51 -26.18 -30.09
C ASP A 32 -49.80 -26.52 -30.86
N GLU A 33 -50.59 -25.51 -31.26
CA GLU A 33 -51.77 -25.72 -32.13
C GLU A 33 -51.36 -26.23 -33.52
N CYS A 34 -50.30 -25.67 -34.12
CA CYS A 34 -49.75 -26.15 -35.38
C CYS A 34 -49.26 -27.60 -35.28
N ARG A 35 -48.65 -27.98 -34.15
CA ARG A 35 -48.21 -29.35 -33.88
C ARG A 35 -49.39 -30.33 -33.82
N VAL A 36 -50.45 -29.97 -33.10
CA VAL A 36 -51.67 -30.78 -33.02
C VAL A 36 -52.31 -30.94 -34.42
N ASN A 37 -52.33 -29.88 -35.23
CA ASN A 37 -52.83 -29.96 -36.61
C ASN A 37 -51.97 -30.90 -37.47
N LEU A 38 -50.64 -30.82 -37.37
CA LEU A 38 -49.72 -31.73 -38.07
C LEU A 38 -49.96 -33.19 -37.68
N GLU A 39 -50.08 -33.49 -36.39
CA GLU A 39 -50.39 -34.83 -35.89
C GLU A 39 -51.75 -35.33 -36.39
N THR A 40 -52.76 -34.45 -36.42
CA THR A 40 -54.09 -34.76 -36.93
C THR A 40 -54.06 -35.08 -38.43
N LEU A 41 -53.33 -34.30 -39.23
CA LEU A 41 -53.15 -34.54 -40.65
C LEU A 41 -52.42 -35.86 -40.90
N ALA A 42 -51.34 -36.14 -40.15
CA ALA A 42 -50.59 -37.39 -40.24
C ALA A 42 -51.45 -38.62 -39.86
N ALA A 43 -52.32 -38.49 -38.86
CA ALA A 43 -53.26 -39.54 -38.47
C ALA A 43 -54.29 -39.80 -39.58
N LYS A 44 -54.88 -38.74 -40.15
CA LYS A 44 -55.84 -38.85 -41.27
C LYS A 44 -55.22 -39.47 -42.51
N GLU A 45 -54.00 -39.06 -42.86
CA GLU A 45 -53.24 -39.61 -43.99
C GLU A 45 -53.09 -41.14 -43.89
N LYS A 46 -52.76 -41.66 -42.69
CA LYS A 46 -52.65 -43.11 -42.41
C LYS A 46 -53.98 -43.86 -42.54
N ILE A 47 -55.12 -43.19 -42.36
CA ILE A 47 -56.45 -43.80 -42.45
C ILE A 47 -56.89 -43.91 -43.93
N LEU A 48 -56.43 -43.03 -44.82
CA LEU A 48 -56.82 -43.01 -46.24
C LEU A 48 -56.52 -44.33 -46.95
N ASP A 49 -55.35 -44.94 -46.71
CA ASP A 49 -55.01 -46.23 -47.30
C ASP A 49 -55.94 -47.36 -46.84
N LYS A 50 -56.44 -47.28 -45.59
CA LYS A 50 -57.43 -48.24 -45.06
C LYS A 50 -58.82 -47.99 -45.63
N ALA A 51 -59.19 -46.73 -45.88
CA ALA A 51 -60.45 -46.36 -46.50
C ALA A 51 -60.49 -46.85 -47.96
N PHE A 52 -59.44 -46.61 -48.74
CA PHE A 52 -59.34 -47.10 -50.12
C PHE A 52 -59.46 -48.63 -50.20
N LYS A 53 -58.74 -49.37 -49.35
CA LYS A 53 -58.82 -50.84 -49.29
C LYS A 53 -60.22 -51.36 -48.94
N ARG A 54 -60.97 -50.63 -48.13
CA ARG A 54 -62.35 -50.98 -47.75
C ARG A 54 -63.31 -50.80 -48.91
N ASP A 55 -63.17 -49.71 -49.66
CA ASP A 55 -64.06 -49.39 -50.78
C ASP A 55 -63.90 -50.36 -51.97
N ILE A 56 -62.73 -51.01 -52.11
CA ILE A 56 -62.48 -52.05 -53.13
C ILE A 56 -62.66 -53.48 -52.62
N GLN A 57 -63.05 -53.69 -51.35
CA GLN A 57 -63.08 -55.00 -50.71
C GLN A 57 -64.05 -55.99 -51.37
N GLU A 58 -65.18 -55.48 -51.85
CA GLU A 58 -66.24 -56.27 -52.51
C GLU A 58 -65.89 -56.64 -53.97
N MET A 59 -64.77 -56.12 -54.51
CA MET A 59 -64.33 -56.39 -55.88
C MET A 59 -63.56 -57.72 -55.97
N SER A 60 -63.44 -58.29 -57.17
CA SER A 60 -62.62 -59.49 -57.42
C SER A 60 -61.14 -59.29 -57.02
N PRO A 61 -60.43 -60.31 -56.49
CA PRO A 61 -59.02 -60.19 -56.10
C PRO A 61 -58.10 -59.64 -57.21
N ILE A 62 -58.39 -59.97 -58.47
CA ILE A 62 -57.63 -59.47 -59.64
C ILE A 62 -57.84 -57.96 -59.81
N VAL A 63 -59.09 -57.50 -59.66
CA VAL A 63 -59.46 -56.07 -59.74
C VAL A 63 -58.81 -55.30 -58.59
N GLN A 64 -58.79 -55.88 -57.38
CA GLN A 64 -58.13 -55.28 -56.22
C GLN A 64 -56.62 -55.08 -56.43
N GLU A 65 -55.92 -56.07 -57.00
CA GLU A 65 -54.49 -55.96 -57.26
C GLU A 65 -54.16 -54.84 -58.26
N PHE A 66 -54.90 -54.77 -59.38
CA PHE A 66 -54.74 -53.70 -60.36
C PHE A 66 -55.12 -52.33 -59.78
N ALA A 67 -56.21 -52.23 -59.01
CA ALA A 67 -56.63 -51.00 -58.35
C ALA A 67 -55.57 -50.46 -57.38
N ILE A 68 -54.92 -51.33 -56.59
CA ILE A 68 -53.84 -50.92 -55.69
C ILE A 68 -52.60 -50.42 -56.46
N LYS A 69 -52.22 -51.09 -57.56
CA LYS A 69 -51.10 -50.64 -58.41
C LYS A 69 -51.39 -49.27 -59.02
N LEU A 70 -52.60 -49.06 -59.53
CA LEU A 70 -53.05 -47.81 -60.13
C LEU A 70 -53.20 -46.68 -59.11
N TYR A 71 -53.66 -46.97 -57.88
CA TYR A 71 -53.72 -46.00 -56.78
C TYR A 71 -52.33 -45.49 -56.38
N LYS A 72 -51.33 -46.38 -56.33
CA LYS A 72 -49.95 -46.03 -55.98
C LYS A 72 -49.21 -45.23 -57.07
N ARG A 73 -49.66 -45.33 -58.32
CA ARG A 73 -49.08 -44.57 -59.44
C ARG A 73 -49.48 -43.09 -59.32
N ARG A 74 -48.48 -42.23 -59.12
CA ARG A 74 -48.65 -40.79 -58.86
C ARG A 74 -47.58 -39.98 -59.60
N PRO A 75 -47.84 -38.73 -60.00
CA PRO A 75 -46.81 -37.90 -60.59
C PRO A 75 -45.76 -37.61 -59.52
N LYS A 76 -44.48 -37.52 -59.92
CA LYS A 76 -43.43 -37.14 -58.96
C LYS A 76 -43.55 -35.65 -58.68
N PRO A 77 -43.74 -35.24 -57.42
CA PRO A 77 -43.87 -33.83 -57.14
C PRO A 77 -42.52 -33.10 -57.22
N LEU A 78 -42.50 -31.97 -57.92
CA LEU A 78 -41.39 -31.02 -57.98
C LEU A 78 -41.82 -29.72 -57.30
N TYR A 79 -41.58 -29.61 -55.98
CA TYR A 79 -41.99 -28.46 -55.17
C TYR A 79 -40.88 -27.41 -55.00
N ARG A 80 -40.02 -27.17 -56.01
CA ARG A 80 -38.84 -26.31 -55.82
C ARG A 80 -39.22 -24.84 -55.60
N SER A 81 -40.32 -24.41 -56.21
CA SER A 81 -40.81 -23.03 -56.14
C SER A 81 -41.89 -22.82 -55.05
N ALA A 82 -42.37 -23.89 -54.43
CA ALA A 82 -43.40 -23.85 -53.39
C ALA A 82 -42.78 -23.65 -52.00
N ASN A 83 -42.23 -22.45 -51.79
CA ASN A 83 -41.43 -22.09 -50.60
C ASN A 83 -42.27 -21.49 -49.46
N THR A 84 -43.58 -21.69 -49.44
CA THR A 84 -44.43 -21.29 -48.30
C THR A 84 -45.54 -22.30 -48.10
N GLY A 85 -45.92 -22.52 -46.84
CA GLY A 85 -47.03 -23.42 -46.52
C GLY A 85 -48.37 -22.97 -47.14
N ALA A 86 -48.60 -21.66 -47.29
CA ALA A 86 -49.79 -21.11 -47.95
C ALA A 86 -49.94 -21.56 -49.41
N VAL A 87 -48.84 -21.57 -50.19
CA VAL A 87 -48.84 -22.05 -51.57
C VAL A 87 -49.16 -23.54 -51.64
N LEU A 88 -48.63 -24.33 -50.70
CA LEU A 88 -48.93 -25.76 -50.62
C LEU A 88 -50.38 -26.03 -50.21
N TYR A 89 -50.96 -25.26 -49.29
CA TYR A 89 -52.39 -25.37 -48.95
C TYR A 89 -53.29 -25.04 -50.14
N GLU A 90 -52.95 -24.01 -50.92
CA GLU A 90 -53.70 -23.65 -52.12
C GLU A 90 -53.57 -24.74 -53.22
N LEU A 91 -52.38 -25.34 -53.37
CA LEU A 91 -52.20 -26.49 -54.24
C LEU A 91 -53.07 -27.67 -53.80
N ALA A 92 -53.09 -27.97 -52.50
CA ALA A 92 -53.90 -29.05 -51.94
C ALA A 92 -55.40 -28.85 -52.22
N ARG A 93 -55.89 -27.61 -52.09
CA ARG A 93 -57.25 -27.23 -52.48
C ARG A 93 -57.53 -27.56 -53.95
N CYS A 94 -56.64 -27.13 -54.86
CA CYS A 94 -56.79 -27.35 -56.30
C CYS A 94 -56.77 -28.83 -56.70
N ILE A 95 -56.05 -29.69 -55.96
CA ILE A 95 -56.01 -31.14 -56.22
C ILE A 95 -57.41 -31.76 -56.07
N VAL A 96 -58.15 -31.37 -55.04
CA VAL A 96 -59.48 -31.94 -54.73
C VAL A 96 -60.59 -31.23 -55.51
N SER A 97 -60.57 -29.90 -55.58
CA SER A 97 -61.61 -29.14 -56.30
C SER A 97 -61.49 -29.22 -57.81
N GLN A 98 -60.32 -29.60 -58.33
CA GLN A 98 -59.97 -29.58 -59.76
C GLN A 98 -60.04 -28.19 -60.40
N GLU A 99 -60.20 -27.14 -59.59
CA GLU A 99 -60.13 -25.75 -60.05
C GLU A 99 -58.67 -25.30 -60.14
N ARG A 100 -58.35 -24.50 -61.15
CA ARG A 100 -57.00 -23.92 -61.30
C ARG A 100 -56.94 -22.56 -60.63
N SER A 101 -55.95 -22.39 -59.76
CA SER A 101 -55.67 -21.10 -59.10
C SER A 101 -54.56 -20.36 -59.85
N LEU A 102 -54.74 -19.05 -60.06
CA LEU A 102 -53.76 -18.19 -60.73
C LEU A 102 -52.52 -17.92 -59.87
N CYS A 103 -52.60 -18.18 -58.57
CA CYS A 103 -51.55 -17.90 -57.59
C CYS A 103 -50.54 -19.05 -57.44
N LEU A 104 -50.66 -20.12 -58.23
CA LEU A 104 -49.78 -21.27 -58.17
C LEU A 104 -48.54 -21.09 -59.07
N PRO A 105 -47.34 -21.45 -58.60
CA PRO A 105 -46.16 -21.52 -59.45
C PRO A 105 -46.36 -22.46 -60.64
N PRO A 106 -45.68 -22.23 -61.78
CA PRO A 106 -45.81 -23.06 -62.98
C PRO A 106 -45.56 -24.54 -62.70
N GLU A 107 -44.59 -24.88 -61.85
CA GLU A 107 -44.32 -26.28 -61.45
C GLU A 107 -45.52 -26.96 -60.78
N CYS A 108 -46.29 -26.22 -59.98
CA CYS A 108 -47.50 -26.72 -59.35
C CYS A 108 -48.64 -26.91 -60.36
N THR A 109 -48.72 -26.01 -61.34
CA THR A 109 -49.69 -26.10 -62.44
C THR A 109 -49.39 -27.29 -63.35
N ASP A 110 -48.11 -27.53 -63.68
CA ASP A 110 -47.66 -28.69 -64.44
C ASP A 110 -47.95 -30.00 -63.70
N PHE A 111 -47.73 -30.03 -62.38
CA PHE A 111 -48.08 -31.18 -61.55
C PHE A 111 -49.59 -31.49 -61.57
N LEU A 112 -50.43 -30.47 -61.48
CA LEU A 112 -51.88 -30.62 -61.59
C LEU A 112 -52.30 -31.12 -62.98
N SER A 113 -51.66 -30.65 -64.06
CA SER A 113 -51.95 -31.12 -65.43
C SER A 113 -51.54 -32.58 -65.63
N ALA A 114 -50.38 -32.99 -65.13
CA ALA A 114 -49.97 -34.39 -65.12
C ALA A 114 -50.91 -35.28 -64.29
N LEU A 115 -51.54 -34.72 -63.24
CA LEU A 115 -52.54 -35.45 -62.45
C LEU A 115 -53.86 -35.60 -63.21
N ASP A 116 -54.29 -34.57 -63.94
CA ASP A 116 -55.49 -34.61 -64.79
C ASP A 116 -55.33 -35.62 -65.94
N GLU A 117 -54.18 -35.61 -66.64
CA GLU A 117 -53.85 -36.59 -67.69
C GLU A 117 -53.88 -38.04 -67.19
N MET A 118 -53.43 -38.28 -65.95
CA MET A 118 -53.46 -39.61 -65.35
C MET A 118 -54.85 -40.06 -64.86
N ASP A 119 -55.82 -39.15 -64.78
CA ASP A 119 -57.18 -39.47 -64.37
C ASP A 119 -58.09 -39.74 -65.59
N GLU A 120 -57.61 -39.52 -66.81
CA GLU A 120 -58.31 -39.92 -68.03
C GLU A 120 -58.52 -41.44 -68.09
N PHE A 121 -59.71 -41.87 -68.52
CA PHE A 121 -60.04 -43.29 -68.71
C PHE A 121 -59.41 -43.82 -70.01
N ALA A 122 -58.08 -43.90 -70.06
CA ALA A 122 -57.33 -44.33 -71.23
C ALA A 122 -56.18 -45.30 -70.86
N GLY A 123 -55.98 -46.35 -71.66
CA GLY A 123 -54.87 -47.31 -71.47
C GLY A 123 -54.99 -48.21 -70.24
N LEU A 124 -56.22 -48.49 -69.78
CA LEU A 124 -56.53 -49.30 -68.60
C LEU A 124 -56.73 -50.78 -68.94
N PRO A 125 -56.45 -51.72 -68.01
CA PRO A 125 -56.82 -53.13 -68.19
C PRO A 125 -58.33 -53.29 -68.37
N PRO A 126 -58.80 -54.24 -69.20
CA PRO A 126 -60.23 -54.46 -69.46
C PRO A 126 -61.03 -54.91 -68.23
N THR A 127 -60.35 -55.23 -67.12
CA THR A 127 -60.94 -55.60 -65.84
C THR A 127 -61.35 -54.42 -64.96
N ILE A 128 -60.93 -53.19 -65.30
CA ILE A 128 -61.28 -51.96 -64.57
C ILE A 128 -62.37 -51.23 -65.34
N ASP A 129 -63.55 -51.11 -64.73
CA ASP A 129 -64.64 -50.30 -65.25
C ASP A 129 -64.51 -48.83 -64.83
N GLU A 130 -65.28 -47.97 -65.48
CA GLU A 130 -65.24 -46.52 -65.25
C GLU A 130 -65.61 -46.14 -63.81
N ALA A 131 -66.52 -46.89 -63.18
CA ALA A 131 -66.91 -46.67 -61.79
C ALA A 131 -65.75 -46.98 -60.82
N THR A 132 -65.06 -48.10 -60.98
CA THR A 132 -63.87 -48.44 -60.16
C THR A 132 -62.74 -47.45 -60.41
N TRP A 133 -62.55 -47.00 -61.66
CA TRP A 133 -61.56 -45.98 -61.97
C TRP A 133 -61.82 -44.64 -61.27
N GLY A 134 -63.08 -44.18 -61.27
CA GLY A 134 -63.48 -42.97 -60.54
C GLY A 134 -63.20 -43.05 -59.03
N ILE A 135 -63.40 -44.23 -58.42
CA ILE A 135 -63.03 -44.48 -57.01
C ILE A 135 -61.51 -44.36 -56.82
N ILE A 136 -60.71 -44.96 -57.71
CA ILE A 136 -59.24 -44.90 -57.65
C ILE A 136 -58.75 -43.46 -57.76
N CYS A 137 -59.20 -42.69 -58.76
CA CYS A 137 -58.82 -41.29 -58.97
C CYS A 137 -59.18 -40.43 -57.76
N LYS A 138 -60.40 -40.59 -57.22
CA LYS A 138 -60.85 -39.86 -56.03
C LYS A 138 -59.95 -40.12 -54.82
N HIS A 139 -59.66 -41.39 -54.51
CA HIS A 139 -58.79 -41.74 -53.39
C HIS A 139 -57.33 -41.31 -53.62
N ARG A 140 -56.83 -41.40 -54.87
CA ARG A 140 -55.49 -40.92 -55.24
C ARG A 140 -55.36 -39.42 -55.00
N ARG A 141 -56.30 -38.61 -55.47
CA ARG A 141 -56.33 -37.15 -55.24
C ARG A 141 -56.40 -36.82 -53.75
N LEU A 142 -57.27 -37.49 -53.00
CA LEU A 142 -57.39 -37.28 -51.56
C LEU A 142 -56.08 -37.65 -50.82
N ARG A 143 -55.40 -38.71 -51.24
CA ARG A 143 -54.10 -39.08 -50.69
C ARG A 143 -53.02 -38.04 -50.95
N ILE A 144 -52.94 -37.52 -52.18
CA ILE A 144 -51.97 -36.47 -52.54
C ILE A 144 -52.29 -35.16 -51.80
N ASP A 145 -53.57 -34.79 -51.68
CA ASP A 145 -54.01 -33.60 -50.91
C ASP A 145 -53.49 -33.60 -49.48
N TYR A 146 -53.64 -34.73 -48.76
CA TYR A 146 -53.14 -34.84 -47.38
C TYR A 146 -51.60 -34.87 -47.30
N GLU A 147 -50.91 -35.48 -48.27
CA GLU A 147 -49.44 -35.43 -48.34
C GLU A 147 -48.93 -34.00 -48.54
N VAL A 148 -49.59 -33.21 -49.39
CA VAL A 148 -49.27 -31.78 -49.61
C VAL A 148 -49.57 -30.95 -48.36
N LYS A 149 -50.74 -31.13 -47.73
CA LYS A 149 -51.11 -30.46 -46.47
C LYS A 149 -50.15 -30.78 -45.33
N LEU A 150 -49.71 -32.03 -45.22
CA LEU A 150 -48.74 -32.44 -44.20
C LEU A 150 -47.40 -31.74 -44.41
N ARG A 151 -46.93 -31.65 -45.67
CA ARG A 151 -45.71 -30.89 -46.01
C ARG A 151 -45.86 -29.40 -45.70
N ALA A 152 -47.03 -28.81 -45.97
CA ALA A 152 -47.32 -27.41 -45.62
C ALA A 152 -47.26 -27.18 -44.11
N ALA A 153 -47.89 -28.06 -43.31
CA ALA A 153 -47.87 -28.00 -41.85
C ALA A 153 -46.45 -28.16 -41.28
N GLN A 154 -45.65 -29.09 -41.83
CA GLN A 154 -44.24 -29.26 -41.46
C GLN A 154 -43.42 -28.00 -41.74
N MET A 155 -43.69 -27.31 -42.86
CA MET A 155 -43.02 -26.07 -43.20
C MET A 155 -43.36 -24.95 -42.22
N HIS A 156 -44.64 -24.75 -41.90
CA HIS A 156 -45.07 -23.78 -40.89
C HIS A 156 -44.43 -24.06 -39.52
N MET A 157 -44.33 -25.32 -39.12
CA MET A 157 -43.63 -25.72 -37.90
C MET A 157 -42.15 -25.30 -37.93
N SER A 158 -41.45 -25.58 -39.02
CA SER A 158 -40.03 -25.21 -39.15
C SER A 158 -39.82 -23.70 -39.11
N ASP A 159 -40.67 -22.92 -39.77
CA ASP A 159 -40.60 -21.45 -39.78
C ASP A 159 -40.85 -20.86 -38.39
N GLY A 160 -41.83 -21.41 -37.66
CA GLY A 160 -42.14 -21.00 -36.30
C GLY A 160 -41.04 -21.35 -35.30
N GLU A 161 -40.45 -22.54 -35.40
CA GLU A 161 -39.28 -22.93 -34.59
C GLU A 161 -38.07 -22.02 -34.85
N ALA A 162 -37.79 -21.69 -36.12
CA ALA A 162 -36.72 -20.78 -36.48
C ALA A 162 -36.95 -19.36 -35.91
N THR A 163 -38.20 -18.90 -35.93
CA THR A 163 -38.61 -17.61 -35.37
C THR A 163 -38.47 -17.60 -33.84
N LEU A 164 -38.95 -18.65 -33.16
CA LEU A 164 -38.78 -18.83 -31.71
C LEU A 164 -37.31 -18.82 -31.31
N ALA A 165 -36.46 -19.58 -31.99
CA ALA A 165 -35.02 -19.62 -31.74
C ALA A 165 -34.37 -18.23 -31.92
N THR A 166 -34.85 -17.43 -32.88
CA THR A 166 -34.38 -16.05 -33.09
C THR A 166 -34.81 -15.13 -31.95
N LEU A 167 -36.07 -15.21 -31.49
CA LEU A 167 -36.55 -14.41 -30.36
C LEU A 167 -35.85 -14.79 -29.05
N GLN A 168 -35.62 -16.09 -28.80
CA GLN A 168 -34.87 -16.57 -27.64
C GLN A 168 -33.43 -16.03 -27.63
N ARG A 169 -32.73 -16.05 -28.77
CA ARG A 169 -31.40 -15.41 -28.91
C ARG A 169 -31.45 -13.91 -28.62
N ARG A 170 -32.49 -13.20 -29.07
CA ARG A 170 -32.67 -11.77 -28.75
C ARG A 170 -32.81 -11.54 -27.26
N VAL A 171 -33.59 -12.35 -26.54
CA VAL A 171 -33.72 -12.27 -25.08
C VAL A 171 -32.37 -12.46 -24.40
N GLN A 172 -31.61 -13.49 -24.82
CA GLN A 172 -30.28 -13.76 -24.26
C GLN A 172 -29.32 -12.59 -24.46
N PHE A 173 -29.28 -12.02 -25.67
CA PHE A 173 -28.47 -10.83 -25.95
C PHE A 173 -28.87 -9.62 -25.09
N LYS A 174 -30.17 -9.40 -24.85
CA LYS A 174 -30.63 -8.31 -23.96
C LYS A 174 -30.24 -8.56 -22.50
N LYS A 175 -30.32 -9.82 -22.01
CA LYS A 175 -29.85 -10.18 -20.67
C LYS A 175 -28.35 -9.89 -20.50
N GLU A 176 -27.53 -10.30 -21.46
CA GLU A 176 -26.09 -9.99 -21.45
C GLU A 176 -25.82 -8.48 -21.47
N LYS A 177 -26.58 -7.72 -22.26
CA LYS A 177 -26.47 -6.26 -22.27
C LYS A 177 -26.78 -5.66 -20.89
N ILE A 178 -27.84 -6.11 -20.22
CA ILE A 178 -28.17 -5.66 -18.86
C ILE A 178 -27.03 -5.99 -17.89
N ALA A 179 -26.48 -7.21 -17.95
CA ALA A 179 -25.36 -7.61 -17.11
C ALA A 179 -24.12 -6.71 -17.31
N ARG A 180 -23.76 -6.39 -18.55
CA ARG A 180 -22.65 -5.47 -18.86
C ARG A 180 -22.87 -4.07 -18.27
N VAL A 181 -24.07 -3.50 -18.47
CA VAL A 181 -24.39 -2.17 -17.93
C VAL A 181 -24.36 -2.16 -16.39
N ASN A 182 -24.74 -3.26 -15.73
CA ASN A 182 -24.62 -3.39 -14.28
C ASN A 182 -23.16 -3.39 -13.80
N VAL A 183 -22.27 -4.09 -14.52
CA VAL A 183 -20.82 -4.05 -14.24
C VAL A 183 -20.28 -2.62 -14.39
N ASP A 184 -20.69 -1.89 -15.44
CA ASP A 184 -20.27 -0.50 -15.64
C ASP A 184 -20.78 0.43 -14.54
N ILE A 185 -22.01 0.21 -14.04
CA ILE A 185 -22.53 0.95 -12.89
C ILE A 185 -21.69 0.66 -11.64
N ALA A 186 -21.28 -0.58 -11.41
CA ALA A 186 -20.43 -0.94 -10.27
C ALA A 186 -19.05 -0.28 -10.36
N LYS A 187 -18.42 -0.31 -11.54
CA LYS A 187 -17.14 0.39 -11.81
C LYS A 187 -17.25 1.90 -11.56
N LEU A 188 -18.27 2.55 -12.13
CA LEU A 188 -18.52 3.98 -11.91
C LEU A 188 -18.73 4.33 -10.44
N ARG A 189 -19.32 3.43 -9.64
CA ARG A 189 -19.45 3.64 -8.19
C ARG A 189 -18.10 3.54 -7.48
N ALA A 190 -17.29 2.55 -7.84
CA ALA A 190 -15.95 2.38 -7.28
C ALA A 190 -15.05 3.58 -7.62
N GLU A 191 -15.04 4.02 -8.88
CA GLU A 191 -14.31 5.22 -9.33
C GLU A 191 -14.80 6.47 -8.60
N TYR A 192 -16.11 6.64 -8.43
CA TYR A 192 -16.67 7.76 -7.69
C TYR A 192 -16.21 7.76 -6.22
N LEU A 193 -16.26 6.61 -5.54
CA LEU A 193 -15.79 6.48 -4.16
C LEU A 193 -14.28 6.74 -4.07
N ASN A 194 -13.50 6.18 -5.00
CA ASN A 194 -12.07 6.42 -5.07
C ASN A 194 -11.76 7.90 -5.24
N ASN A 195 -12.46 8.60 -6.13
CA ASN A 195 -12.25 10.04 -6.34
C ASN A 195 -12.71 10.89 -5.15
N MET A 196 -13.74 10.46 -4.41
CA MET A 196 -14.17 11.13 -3.18
C MET A 196 -13.15 10.96 -2.06
N HIS A 197 -12.57 9.77 -1.91
CA HIS A 197 -11.58 9.49 -0.87
C HIS A 197 -10.17 9.99 -1.24
N ASN A 198 -9.78 9.86 -2.50
CA ASN A 198 -8.50 10.31 -3.04
C ASN A 198 -8.57 11.78 -3.46
N THR A 199 -8.98 12.63 -2.52
CA THR A 199 -8.98 14.08 -2.71
C THR A 199 -7.64 14.62 -2.26
N GLN A 200 -6.95 15.33 -3.16
CA GLN A 200 -5.74 16.06 -2.79
C GLN A 200 -6.10 17.25 -1.90
N MET A 201 -5.48 17.34 -0.73
CA MET A 201 -5.65 18.45 0.20
C MET A 201 -4.31 19.13 0.40
N GLN A 202 -4.27 20.46 0.28
CA GLN A 202 -3.08 21.24 0.58
C GLN A 202 -3.02 21.52 2.08
N ILE A 203 -1.96 21.06 2.74
CA ILE A 203 -1.71 21.30 4.16
C ILE A 203 -0.46 22.16 4.29
N VAL A 204 -0.56 23.26 5.01
CA VAL A 204 0.57 24.16 5.27
C VAL A 204 1.17 23.81 6.63
N LEU A 205 2.39 23.28 6.62
CA LEU A 205 3.16 22.90 7.81
C LEU A 205 4.33 23.85 8.02
N ARG A 206 4.75 24.03 9.28
CA ARG A 206 5.96 24.80 9.63
C ARG A 206 7.22 24.01 9.26
N ARG A 207 8.28 24.71 8.87
CA ARG A 207 9.60 24.11 8.63
C ARG A 207 10.07 23.37 9.89
N GLY A 208 10.50 22.11 9.74
CA GLY A 208 10.87 21.21 10.84
C GLY A 208 9.83 20.15 11.20
N LEU A 209 8.60 20.24 10.68
CA LEU A 209 7.60 19.15 10.77
C LEU A 209 7.58 18.24 9.54
N VAL A 210 8.41 18.56 8.54
CA VAL A 210 8.59 17.78 7.32
C VAL A 210 10.01 17.23 7.37
N GLU A 211 10.12 15.91 7.43
CA GLU A 211 11.40 15.19 7.55
C GLU A 211 11.99 14.80 6.18
N VAL A 212 11.23 15.02 5.10
CA VAL A 212 11.63 14.71 3.73
C VAL A 212 12.37 15.90 3.10
N PRO A 213 13.47 15.70 2.36
CA PRO A 213 14.15 16.78 1.66
C PRO A 213 13.23 17.39 0.59
N LEU A 214 13.19 18.73 0.54
CA LEU A 214 12.31 19.47 -0.36
C LEU A 214 13.13 20.05 -1.52
N THR A 215 12.82 19.64 -2.75
CA THR A 215 13.27 20.32 -3.99
C THR A 215 12.20 21.27 -4.55
N GLY A 216 10.97 21.18 -4.06
CA GLY A 216 9.84 22.02 -4.47
C GLY A 216 8.94 21.36 -5.50
N SER A 217 9.20 20.09 -5.86
CA SER A 217 8.30 19.28 -6.68
C SER A 217 7.26 18.58 -5.82
N ILE A 218 6.10 18.28 -6.40
CA ILE A 218 5.09 17.42 -5.75
C ILE A 218 5.62 15.99 -5.60
N ASP A 219 6.54 15.58 -6.49
CA ASP A 219 7.13 14.24 -6.46
C ASP A 219 7.99 13.98 -5.23
N ASP A 220 8.46 15.03 -4.53
CA ASP A 220 9.18 14.91 -3.26
C ASP A 220 8.34 14.15 -2.21
N PHE A 221 7.01 14.15 -2.33
CA PHE A 221 6.08 13.58 -1.36
C PHE A 221 5.56 12.18 -1.74
N ASN A 222 6.04 11.58 -2.84
CA ASN A 222 5.55 10.27 -3.28
C ASN A 222 5.82 9.15 -2.24
N ASP A 223 6.90 9.26 -1.49
CA ASP A 223 7.28 8.33 -0.40
C ASP A 223 6.99 8.91 1.00
N ALA A 224 6.23 10.00 1.09
CA ALA A 224 5.91 10.65 2.35
C ALA A 224 4.56 10.17 2.91
N ILE A 225 4.51 9.96 4.23
CA ILE A 225 3.28 9.60 4.95
C ILE A 225 2.93 10.66 6.00
N PHE A 226 1.64 10.90 6.20
CA PHE A 226 1.17 11.79 7.25
C PHE A 226 0.99 11.02 8.56
N VAL A 227 1.79 11.35 9.57
CA VAL A 227 1.75 10.68 10.88
C VAL A 227 1.09 11.60 11.92
N PRO A 228 0.04 11.15 12.63
CA PRO A 228 -0.56 11.92 13.70
C PRO A 228 0.44 12.20 14.83
N ARG A 229 0.48 13.45 15.31
CA ARG A 229 1.36 13.88 16.41
C ARG A 229 1.24 12.99 17.66
N LYS A 230 0.03 12.49 17.95
CA LYS A 230 -0.23 11.62 19.10
C LYS A 230 0.62 10.35 19.08
N GLU A 231 0.78 9.72 17.91
CA GLU A 231 1.57 8.49 17.78
C GLU A 231 3.06 8.76 18.05
N ILE A 232 3.58 9.88 17.56
CA ILE A 232 4.96 10.31 17.80
C ILE A 232 5.19 10.57 19.30
N GLU A 233 4.25 11.26 19.96
CA GLU A 233 4.32 11.53 21.40
C GLU A 233 4.28 10.25 22.24
N GLU A 234 3.44 9.28 21.87
CA GLU A 234 3.37 7.97 22.52
C GLU A 234 4.69 7.19 22.39
N ILE A 235 5.28 7.18 21.19
CA ILE A 235 6.60 6.54 20.97
C ILE A 235 7.68 7.25 21.80
N ASN A 236 7.71 8.59 21.80
CA ASN A 236 8.67 9.36 22.59
C ASN A 236 8.50 9.16 24.10
N ALA A 237 7.28 8.93 24.59
CA ALA A 237 7.05 8.55 25.98
C ALA A 237 7.67 7.17 26.29
N LYS A 238 7.45 6.17 25.42
CA LYS A 238 8.04 4.83 25.56
C LYS A 238 9.57 4.87 25.49
N ILE A 239 10.16 5.67 24.61
CA ILE A 239 11.61 5.86 24.52
C ILE A 239 12.17 6.45 25.81
N ARG A 240 11.50 7.47 26.38
CA ARG A 240 11.91 8.06 27.67
C ARG A 240 11.82 7.06 28.82
N GLU A 241 10.76 6.26 28.86
CA GLU A 241 10.60 5.20 29.86
C GLU A 241 11.72 4.15 29.76
N ALA A 242 12.01 3.68 28.54
CA ALA A 242 13.11 2.75 28.28
C ALA A 242 14.47 3.35 28.66
N GLY A 243 14.69 4.63 28.35
CA GLY A 243 15.88 5.37 28.76
C GLY A 243 16.04 5.45 30.28
N SER A 244 14.95 5.75 30.99
CA SER A 244 14.95 5.78 32.47
C SER A 244 15.27 4.40 33.07
N LYS A 245 14.68 3.33 32.52
CA LYS A 245 14.98 1.95 32.94
C LYS A 245 16.45 1.61 32.72
N LYS A 246 17.00 1.96 31.55
CA LYS A 246 18.43 1.76 31.25
C LYS A 246 19.33 2.48 32.26
N LEU A 247 19.03 3.75 32.57
CA LEU A 247 19.78 4.52 33.55
C LEU A 247 19.70 3.90 34.96
N GLN A 248 18.51 3.46 35.38
CA GLN A 248 18.33 2.77 36.66
C GLN A 248 19.17 1.49 36.75
N THR A 249 19.17 0.67 35.70
CA THR A 249 20.00 -0.55 35.64
C THR A 249 21.49 -0.22 35.69
N ILE A 250 21.94 0.84 35.02
CA ILE A 250 23.34 1.30 35.08
C ILE A 250 23.69 1.72 36.52
N MET A 251 22.83 2.48 37.19
CA MET A 251 23.05 2.90 38.58
C MET A 251 23.11 1.71 39.55
N GLN A 252 22.22 0.73 39.38
CA GLN A 252 22.21 -0.50 40.18
C GLN A 252 23.49 -1.31 39.96
N ASN A 253 23.95 -1.45 38.72
CA ASN A 253 25.22 -2.13 38.43
C ASN A 253 26.42 -1.41 39.04
N MET A 254 26.44 -0.08 39.02
CA MET A 254 27.50 0.70 39.66
C MET A 254 27.47 0.54 41.19
N ALA A 255 26.29 0.51 41.81
CA ALA A 255 26.15 0.24 43.24
C ALA A 255 26.62 -1.18 43.58
N PHE A 256 26.20 -2.19 42.80
CA PHE A 256 26.61 -3.58 42.98
C PHE A 256 28.13 -3.77 42.88
N ARG A 257 28.79 -3.13 41.90
CA ARG A 257 30.26 -3.13 41.80
C ARG A 257 30.94 -2.53 43.03
N ARG A 258 30.40 -1.44 43.59
CA ARG A 258 30.94 -0.86 44.83
C ARG A 258 30.80 -1.82 46.01
N THR A 259 29.66 -2.51 46.12
CA THR A 259 29.46 -3.53 47.15
C THR A 259 30.46 -4.68 46.99
N ILE A 260 30.67 -5.20 45.78
CA ILE A 260 31.67 -6.25 45.52
C ILE A 260 33.06 -5.79 45.97
N MET A 261 33.48 -4.60 45.55
CA MET A 261 34.79 -4.05 45.92
C MET A 261 34.96 -3.91 47.43
N ALA A 262 33.93 -3.45 48.14
CA ALA A 262 33.96 -3.35 49.60
C ALA A 262 34.07 -4.73 50.25
N THR A 263 33.28 -5.70 49.81
CA THR A 263 33.33 -7.07 50.35
C THR A 263 34.65 -7.78 50.06
N GLU A 264 35.26 -7.52 48.90
CA GLU A 264 36.56 -8.08 48.53
C GLU A 264 37.69 -7.46 49.38
N TRP A 265 37.60 -6.16 49.66
CA TRP A 265 38.51 -5.49 50.59
C TRP A 265 38.37 -6.03 52.02
N GLU A 266 37.14 -6.21 52.53
CA GLU A 266 36.87 -6.82 53.83
C GLU A 266 37.46 -8.23 53.90
N HIS A 267 37.19 -9.06 52.89
CA HIS A 267 37.76 -10.40 52.80
C HIS A 267 39.30 -10.38 52.84
N GLN A 268 39.93 -9.47 52.11
CA GLN A 268 41.38 -9.34 52.07
C GLN A 268 41.94 -8.89 53.43
N LYS A 269 41.26 -7.96 54.11
CA LYS A 269 41.61 -7.51 55.46
C LYS A 269 41.59 -8.68 56.44
N GLU A 270 40.48 -9.43 56.50
CA GLU A 270 40.33 -10.56 57.41
C GLU A 270 41.35 -11.68 57.09
N ARG A 271 41.68 -11.89 55.80
CA ARG A 271 42.78 -12.80 55.42
C ARG A 271 44.14 -12.36 55.94
N MET A 272 44.45 -11.06 55.90
CA MET A 272 45.70 -10.54 56.47
C MET A 272 45.72 -10.73 57.99
N GLU A 273 44.60 -10.47 58.67
CA GLU A 273 44.48 -10.69 60.12
C GLU A 273 44.67 -12.16 60.51
N ILE A 274 44.10 -13.08 59.74
CA ILE A 274 44.35 -14.53 59.93
C ILE A 274 45.84 -14.86 59.78
N ASN A 275 46.51 -14.32 58.76
CA ASN A 275 47.93 -14.57 58.55
C ASN A 275 48.79 -14.02 59.69
N ASP A 276 48.48 -12.80 60.16
CA ASP A 276 49.15 -12.16 61.29
C ASP A 276 48.97 -12.98 62.57
N LEU A 277 47.75 -13.46 62.85
CA LEU A 277 47.49 -14.37 63.98
C LEU A 277 48.24 -15.70 63.87
N ILE A 278 48.36 -16.26 62.66
CA ILE A 278 49.18 -17.46 62.43
C ILE A 278 50.66 -17.19 62.72
N GLU A 279 51.18 -16.03 62.30
CA GLU A 279 52.55 -15.60 62.58
C GLU A 279 52.77 -15.40 64.08
N GLN A 280 51.87 -14.69 64.77
CA GLN A 280 51.90 -14.54 66.22
C GLN A 280 51.88 -15.90 66.96
N ILE A 281 51.08 -16.87 66.50
CA ILE A 281 51.08 -18.22 67.06
C ILE A 281 52.43 -18.91 66.84
N ASN A 282 53.03 -18.76 65.66
CA ASN A 282 54.34 -19.33 65.35
C ASN A 282 55.44 -18.69 66.20
N ASP A 283 55.38 -17.38 66.41
CA ASP A 283 56.30 -16.65 67.29
C ASP A 283 56.19 -17.16 68.72
N ILE A 284 54.97 -17.25 69.28
CA ILE A 284 54.73 -17.79 70.63
C ILE A 284 55.26 -19.22 70.76
N LYS A 285 55.01 -20.09 69.77
CA LYS A 285 55.55 -21.46 69.74
C LYS A 285 57.08 -21.49 69.61
N GLY A 286 57.67 -20.49 68.95
CA GLY A 286 59.11 -20.32 68.77
C GLY A 286 59.82 -19.82 70.03
N VAL A 287 59.12 -19.12 70.93
CA VAL A 287 59.68 -18.67 72.22
C VAL A 287 59.99 -19.88 73.11
N LYS A 288 61.28 -20.11 73.32
CA LYS A 288 61.75 -21.07 74.34
C LYS A 288 61.76 -20.40 75.70
N PHE A 289 61.05 -20.99 76.66
CA PHE A 289 60.96 -20.46 78.01
C PHE A 289 62.32 -20.55 78.72
N THR A 290 63.02 -19.42 78.81
CA THR A 290 64.37 -19.36 79.40
C THR A 290 64.30 -19.36 80.93
N ARG A 291 65.41 -19.71 81.57
CA ARG A 291 65.52 -19.78 83.04
C ARG A 291 65.29 -18.42 83.71
N GLU A 292 65.64 -17.33 83.04
CA GLU A 292 65.41 -15.95 83.49
C GLU A 292 63.91 -15.59 83.46
N MET A 293 63.19 -15.97 82.40
CA MET A 293 61.73 -15.80 82.32
C MET A 293 60.98 -16.59 83.41
N GLN A 294 61.44 -17.81 83.73
CA GLN A 294 60.92 -18.60 84.85
C GLN A 294 61.11 -17.91 86.20
N GLN A 295 62.29 -17.34 86.43
CA GLN A 295 62.61 -16.62 87.66
C GLN A 295 61.78 -15.34 87.77
N TYR A 296 61.61 -14.60 86.68
CA TYR A 296 60.77 -13.41 86.62
C TYR A 296 59.30 -13.70 86.98
N VAL A 297 58.68 -14.70 86.35
CA VAL A 297 57.28 -15.07 86.66
C VAL A 297 57.13 -15.53 88.11
N LYS A 298 58.10 -16.29 88.65
CA LYS A 298 58.11 -16.70 90.06
C LYS A 298 58.32 -15.54 91.04
N ALA A 299 59.12 -14.54 90.66
CA ALA A 299 59.35 -13.33 91.46
C ALA A 299 58.09 -12.43 91.48
N LYS A 300 57.44 -12.26 90.32
CA LYS A 300 56.19 -11.49 90.18
C LYS A 300 55.02 -12.14 90.93
N ALA A 301 54.88 -13.47 90.86
CA ALA A 301 53.87 -14.21 91.64
C ALA A 301 54.08 -14.11 93.16
N ARG A 302 55.29 -13.76 93.62
CA ARG A 302 55.63 -13.52 95.03
C ARG A 302 55.57 -12.04 95.43
N GLY A 303 55.18 -11.14 94.52
CA GLY A 303 55.04 -9.71 94.79
C GLY A 303 56.36 -8.95 94.95
N MET A 304 57.49 -9.51 94.50
CA MET A 304 58.78 -8.82 94.56
C MET A 304 58.94 -7.90 93.35
N LYS A 305 59.33 -6.64 93.61
CA LYS A 305 59.60 -5.68 92.55
C LYS A 305 60.86 -6.05 91.78
N THR A 306 60.77 -6.11 90.45
CA THR A 306 61.89 -6.47 89.55
C THR A 306 62.13 -5.36 88.53
N GLU A 307 63.28 -5.36 87.84
CA GLU A 307 63.61 -4.35 86.81
C GLU A 307 62.53 -4.25 85.71
N ALA A 308 61.79 -5.33 85.46
CA ALA A 308 60.66 -5.33 84.55
C ALA A 308 59.47 -4.45 85.00
N ASP A 309 59.29 -4.19 86.30
CA ASP A 309 58.25 -3.27 86.77
C ASP A 309 58.59 -1.81 86.42
N SER A 310 59.88 -1.50 86.28
CA SER A 310 60.34 -0.21 85.74
C SER A 310 60.00 -0.09 84.25
N PHE A 311 60.21 -1.16 83.48
CA PHE A 311 59.83 -1.20 82.07
C PHE A 311 58.31 -1.17 81.88
N GLU A 312 57.52 -1.73 82.79
CA GLU A 312 56.05 -1.60 82.77
C GLU A 312 55.62 -0.15 83.01
N GLN A 313 56.24 0.58 83.94
CA GLN A 313 55.99 2.01 84.12
C GLN A 313 56.42 2.85 82.91
N GLU A 314 57.54 2.51 82.26
CA GLU A 314 57.94 3.17 81.00
C GLU A 314 56.95 2.87 79.87
N MET A 315 56.43 1.64 79.78
CA MET A 315 55.39 1.27 78.82
C MET A 315 54.07 2.01 79.08
N GLU A 316 53.66 2.16 80.34
CA GLU A 316 52.48 2.96 80.71
C GLU A 316 52.67 4.45 80.40
N ALA A 317 53.87 4.99 80.65
CA ALA A 317 54.19 6.35 80.23
C ALA A 317 54.13 6.50 78.71
N LEU A 318 54.64 5.53 77.97
CA LEU A 318 54.63 5.53 76.51
C LEU A 318 53.20 5.42 75.95
N THR A 319 52.36 4.53 76.49
CA THR A 319 50.95 4.42 76.08
C THR A 319 50.20 5.72 76.35
N ALA A 320 50.42 6.37 77.49
CA ALA A 320 49.84 7.69 77.79
C ALA A 320 50.27 8.76 76.78
N THR A 321 51.54 8.76 76.33
CA THR A 321 51.99 9.70 75.27
C THR A 321 51.34 9.41 73.93
N TYR A 322 51.16 8.13 73.55
CA TYR A 322 50.47 7.76 72.32
C TYR A 322 48.98 8.13 72.36
N GLU A 323 48.29 7.92 73.48
CA GLU A 323 46.90 8.34 73.65
C GLU A 323 46.73 9.85 73.53
N SER A 324 47.65 10.63 74.11
CA SER A 324 47.69 12.09 73.95
C SER A 324 47.87 12.48 72.48
N THR A 325 48.79 11.81 71.77
CA THR A 325 49.04 12.05 70.34
C THR A 325 47.82 11.70 69.48
N LEU A 326 47.13 10.60 69.79
CA LEU A 326 45.89 10.21 69.10
C LEU A 326 44.78 11.24 69.31
N LYS A 327 44.66 11.78 70.52
CA LYS A 327 43.71 12.85 70.84
C LYS A 327 44.00 14.10 70.00
N ASP A 328 45.25 14.53 69.92
CA ASP A 328 45.66 15.68 69.10
C ASP A 328 45.35 15.48 67.60
N LYS A 329 45.55 14.26 67.08
CA LYS A 329 45.20 13.93 65.70
C LYS A 329 43.69 13.93 65.47
N ARG A 330 42.90 13.43 66.42
CA ARG A 330 41.44 13.46 66.37
C ARG A 330 40.92 14.90 66.38
N ASP A 331 41.51 15.78 67.19
CA ASP A 331 41.15 17.20 67.23
C ASP A 331 41.50 17.93 65.93
N LYS A 332 42.66 17.63 65.34
CA LYS A 332 43.04 18.13 64.00
C LYS A 332 42.05 17.66 62.93
N HIS A 333 41.65 16.40 62.97
CA HIS A 333 40.65 15.86 62.04
C HIS A 333 39.30 16.58 62.19
N SER A 334 38.83 16.80 63.42
CA SER A 334 37.60 17.55 63.68
C SER A 334 37.66 18.98 63.13
N LYS A 335 38.79 19.67 63.29
CA LYS A 335 39.01 21.01 62.71
C LYS A 335 38.94 21.00 61.18
N LEU A 336 39.58 20.03 60.53
CA LEU A 336 39.52 19.88 59.07
C LEU A 336 38.10 19.59 58.58
N VAL A 337 37.34 18.73 59.27
CA VAL A 337 35.94 18.45 58.92
C VAL A 337 35.09 19.72 58.97
N ARG A 338 35.27 20.57 59.99
CA ARG A 338 34.57 21.87 60.08
C ARG A 338 34.97 22.81 58.94
N GLN A 339 36.26 22.89 58.60
CA GLN A 339 36.71 23.70 57.46
C GLN A 339 36.10 23.22 56.13
N ILE A 340 36.05 21.91 55.90
CA ILE A 340 35.43 21.33 54.69
C ILE A 340 33.94 21.68 54.63
N SER A 341 33.23 21.63 55.76
CA SER A 341 31.83 22.04 55.86
C SER A 341 31.65 23.52 55.48
N ALA A 342 32.48 24.42 56.02
CA ALA A 342 32.42 25.84 55.69
C ALA A 342 32.69 26.10 54.19
N TYR A 343 33.67 25.42 53.59
CA TYR A 343 33.93 25.53 52.15
C TYR A 343 32.77 24.99 51.30
N LYS A 344 32.10 23.93 51.73
CA LYS A 344 30.91 23.41 51.02
C LYS A 344 29.76 24.41 51.05
N GLU A 345 29.52 25.07 52.18
CA GLU A 345 28.50 26.12 52.27
C GLU A 345 28.85 27.33 51.39
N HIS A 346 30.12 27.75 51.38
CA HIS A 346 30.58 28.84 50.52
C HIS A 346 30.42 28.49 49.03
N ASN A 347 30.81 27.28 48.63
CA ASN A 347 30.63 26.81 47.25
C ASN A 347 29.15 26.76 46.86
N ALA A 348 28.26 26.31 47.75
CA ALA A 348 26.82 26.31 47.48
C ALA A 348 26.27 27.74 47.28
N SER A 349 26.78 28.72 48.04
CA SER A 349 26.43 30.14 47.85
C SER A 349 26.94 30.70 46.52
N LEU A 350 28.16 30.34 46.12
CA LEU A 350 28.72 30.73 44.81
C LEU A 350 27.93 30.10 43.66
N ASP A 351 27.55 28.82 43.77
CA ASP A 351 26.73 28.14 42.76
C ASP A 351 25.36 28.83 42.60
N GLN A 352 24.73 29.26 43.69
CA GLN A 352 23.50 30.05 43.63
C GLN A 352 23.71 31.42 42.95
N ALA A 353 24.82 32.10 43.26
CA ALA A 353 25.15 33.36 42.60
C ALA A 353 25.38 33.19 41.08
N ILE A 354 26.09 32.13 40.68
CA ILE A 354 26.31 31.78 39.26
C ILE A 354 24.97 31.49 38.58
N GLN A 355 24.06 30.76 39.22
CA GLN A 355 22.74 30.50 38.68
C GLN A 355 21.94 31.79 38.45
N ASN A 356 21.95 32.72 39.40
CA ASN A 356 21.28 34.01 39.26
C ASN A 356 21.85 34.82 38.09
N ILE A 357 23.17 34.94 37.99
CA ILE A 357 23.84 35.64 36.86
C ILE A 357 23.49 34.97 35.53
N ASN A 358 23.43 33.63 35.48
CA ASN A 358 23.06 32.92 34.26
C ASN A 358 21.60 33.20 33.84
N ILE A 359 20.69 33.35 34.81
CA ILE A 359 19.29 33.76 34.52
C ILE A 359 19.28 35.15 33.90
N ASP A 360 20.03 36.10 34.46
CA ASP A 360 20.14 37.46 33.94
C ASP A 360 20.75 37.48 32.53
N VAL A 361 21.83 36.71 32.30
CA VAL A 361 22.45 36.58 30.97
C VAL A 361 21.48 35.97 29.97
N CYS A 362 20.73 34.93 30.35
CA CYS A 362 19.70 34.35 29.49
C CYS A 362 18.61 35.36 29.15
N TYR A 363 18.14 36.14 30.13
CA TYR A 363 17.16 37.20 29.92
C TYR A 363 17.67 38.24 28.92
N LEU A 364 18.90 38.74 29.13
CA LEU A 364 19.53 39.69 28.22
C LEU A 364 19.70 39.12 26.81
N LYS A 365 20.07 37.84 26.69
CA LYS A 365 20.30 37.18 25.39
C LYS A 365 19.02 36.96 24.59
N ILE A 366 17.88 36.76 25.27
CA ILE A 366 16.56 36.69 24.61
C ILE A 366 16.14 38.07 24.09
N HIS A 367 16.46 39.13 24.83
CA HIS A 367 16.14 40.51 24.47
C HIS A 367 17.21 41.19 23.60
N GLN A 368 18.27 40.46 23.21
CA GLN A 368 19.38 40.97 22.41
C GLN A 368 18.98 41.04 20.92
N ASP A 369 19.02 42.25 20.35
CA ASP A 369 18.84 42.46 18.92
C ASP A 369 20.19 42.29 18.20
N HIS A 370 20.41 41.08 17.64
CA HIS A 370 21.66 40.71 16.98
C HIS A 370 21.99 41.57 15.76
N GLU A 371 21.00 42.17 15.09
CA GLU A 371 21.26 43.04 13.94
C GLU A 371 21.84 44.40 14.37
N LEU A 372 21.35 44.96 15.47
CA LEU A 372 21.84 46.24 16.00
C LEU A 372 23.30 46.11 16.49
N GLU A 373 23.60 45.04 17.23
CA GLU A 373 24.94 44.79 17.78
C GLU A 373 25.98 44.48 16.68
N SER A 374 25.58 43.80 15.60
CA SER A 374 26.46 43.62 14.44
C SER A 374 26.79 44.96 13.78
N LYS A 375 25.80 45.84 13.59
CA LYS A 375 25.99 47.16 12.99
C LYS A 375 26.89 48.06 13.85
N GLU A 376 26.74 48.01 15.19
CA GLU A 376 27.62 48.74 16.10
C GLU A 376 29.06 48.23 16.05
N ARG A 377 29.27 46.91 16.03
CA ARG A 377 30.60 46.31 15.87
C ARG A 377 31.26 46.71 14.55
N ASP A 378 30.50 46.69 13.46
CA ASP A 378 30.99 47.10 12.14
C ASP A 378 31.35 48.59 12.12
N MET A 379 30.54 49.46 12.75
CA MET A 379 30.86 50.89 12.87
C MET A 379 32.12 51.13 13.71
N VAL A 380 32.27 50.45 14.84
CA VAL A 380 33.47 50.56 15.70
C VAL A 380 34.71 50.05 14.95
N GLY A 381 34.60 48.91 14.26
CA GLY A 381 35.66 48.36 13.44
C GLY A 381 36.08 49.29 12.30
N THR A 382 35.10 49.90 11.62
CA THR A 382 35.35 50.89 10.55
C THR A 382 36.06 52.13 11.10
N ARG A 383 35.62 52.63 12.26
CA ARG A 383 36.27 53.77 12.93
C ARG A 383 37.70 53.45 13.36
N MET A 384 37.94 52.26 13.90
CA MET A 384 39.27 51.80 14.30
C MET A 384 40.20 51.68 13.09
N ASN A 385 39.74 51.08 12.00
CA ASN A 385 40.51 50.97 10.76
C ASN A 385 40.84 52.35 10.16
N ALA A 386 39.92 53.31 10.22
CA ALA A 386 40.18 54.69 9.78
C ALA A 386 41.26 55.37 10.63
N LEU A 387 41.25 55.17 11.95
CA LEU A 387 42.29 55.69 12.85
C LEU A 387 43.66 55.07 12.57
N LEU A 388 43.72 53.74 12.42
CA LEU A 388 44.96 53.03 12.08
C LEU A 388 45.52 53.50 10.74
N ARG A 389 44.67 53.64 9.73
CA ARG A 389 45.07 54.12 8.39
C ARG A 389 45.57 55.55 8.43
N ARG A 390 44.92 56.43 9.20
CA ARG A 390 45.41 57.80 9.45
C ARG A 390 46.78 57.78 10.12
N SER A 391 46.99 56.95 11.14
CA SER A 391 48.29 56.85 11.82
C SER A 391 49.39 56.37 10.89
N SER A 392 49.11 55.37 10.05
CA SER A 392 50.06 54.87 9.05
C SER A 392 50.41 55.93 8.00
N LEU A 393 49.43 56.69 7.52
CA LEU A 393 49.67 57.80 6.60
C LEU A 393 50.50 58.92 7.24
N ILE A 394 50.28 59.24 8.51
CA ILE A 394 51.09 60.22 9.24
C ILE A 394 52.54 59.74 9.33
N GLN A 395 52.75 58.46 9.63
CA GLN A 395 54.10 57.89 9.69
C GLN A 395 54.80 57.95 8.32
N GLN A 396 54.10 57.59 7.23
CA GLN A 396 54.63 57.72 5.87
C GLN A 396 54.97 59.18 5.50
N ILE A 397 54.15 60.15 5.92
CA ILE A 397 54.44 61.57 5.71
C ILE A 397 55.71 61.98 6.47
N GLN A 398 55.90 61.48 7.69
CA GLN A 398 57.11 61.75 8.48
C GLN A 398 58.36 61.13 7.84
N GLU A 399 58.27 59.88 7.37
CA GLU A 399 59.35 59.19 6.65
C GLU A 399 59.71 59.93 5.35
N ASN A 400 58.72 60.25 4.51
CA ASN A 400 58.94 61.04 3.29
C ASN A 400 59.53 62.43 3.59
N HIS A 401 59.12 63.07 4.68
CA HIS A 401 59.68 64.36 5.08
C HIS A 401 61.16 64.24 5.49
N GLN A 402 61.53 63.16 6.18
CA GLN A 402 62.93 62.87 6.50
C GLN A 402 63.75 62.64 5.23
N GLU A 403 63.23 61.88 4.26
CA GLU A 403 63.92 61.68 2.98
C GLU A 403 64.10 63.00 2.20
N ILE A 404 63.07 63.86 2.16
CA ILE A 404 63.18 65.19 1.53
C ILE A 404 64.24 66.03 2.23
N LEU A 405 64.32 66.00 3.56
CA LEU A 405 65.35 66.71 4.32
C LEU A 405 66.75 66.20 3.97
N VAL A 406 66.93 64.87 3.91
CA VAL A 406 68.21 64.27 3.48
C VAL A 406 68.57 64.73 2.06
N LEU A 407 67.64 64.62 1.10
CA LEU A 407 67.87 65.06 -0.28
C LEU A 407 68.17 66.57 -0.38
N GLN A 408 67.53 67.40 0.44
CA GLN A 408 67.85 68.84 0.54
C GLN A 408 69.28 69.05 1.04
N THR A 409 69.71 68.34 2.09
CA THR A 409 71.09 68.43 2.57
C THR A 409 72.10 67.95 1.53
N GLU A 410 71.81 66.86 0.80
CA GLU A 410 72.66 66.38 -0.28
C GLU A 410 72.73 67.39 -1.43
N LEU A 411 71.60 68.02 -1.79
CA LEU A 411 71.56 69.06 -2.81
C LEU A 411 72.36 70.29 -2.38
N GLU A 412 72.30 70.71 -1.12
CA GLU A 412 73.17 71.77 -0.59
C GLU A 412 74.65 71.39 -0.62
N LEU A 413 75.00 70.16 -0.23
CA LEU A 413 76.38 69.66 -0.33
C LEU A 413 76.86 69.60 -1.79
N LEU A 414 76.00 69.21 -2.74
CA LEU A 414 76.31 69.22 -4.16
C LEU A 414 76.44 70.64 -4.71
N ARG A 415 75.59 71.58 -4.26
CA ARG A 415 75.75 73.02 -4.55
C ARG A 415 77.10 73.51 -4.05
N LEU A 416 77.49 73.20 -2.80
CA LEU A 416 78.81 73.54 -2.26
C LEU A 416 79.96 72.94 -3.09
N LYS A 417 79.78 71.76 -3.70
CA LYS A 417 80.75 71.15 -4.62
C LYS A 417 80.78 71.79 -6.02
N THR A 418 79.70 72.41 -6.48
CA THR A 418 79.59 73.00 -7.83
C THR A 418 79.80 74.52 -7.84
N TYR A 419 79.78 75.18 -6.69
CA TYR A 419 80.33 76.53 -6.56
C TYR A 419 81.87 76.45 -6.52
N PRO A 420 82.58 77.22 -7.35
CA PRO A 420 84.02 77.35 -7.20
C PRO A 420 84.30 78.05 -5.87
N THR A 421 84.91 77.34 -4.93
CA THR A 421 85.54 77.97 -3.77
C THR A 421 86.68 78.84 -4.30
N PHE A 422 86.43 80.14 -4.44
CA PHE A 422 87.50 81.10 -4.70
C PHE A 422 88.43 81.10 -3.47
N GLU A 423 89.62 80.51 -3.60
CA GLU A 423 90.71 80.70 -2.65
C GLU A 423 91.15 82.17 -2.70
N TYR A 424 90.60 83.01 -1.83
CA TYR A 424 91.16 84.32 -1.56
C TYR A 424 92.16 84.21 -0.40
N LYS A 425 93.45 84.42 -0.70
CA LYS A 425 94.47 84.68 0.31
C LYS A 425 94.12 85.98 1.03
N VAL A 426 93.67 85.90 2.27
CA VAL A 426 93.64 87.06 3.16
C VAL A 426 95.02 87.22 3.76
N ILE A 427 95.65 88.35 3.42
CA ILE A 427 96.89 88.85 4.00
C ILE A 427 96.61 89.26 5.46
N ASN A 428 97.47 88.82 6.37
CA ASN A 428 97.52 89.32 7.75
C ASN A 428 97.79 90.83 7.77
N THR A 429 96.99 91.56 8.52
CA THR A 429 97.34 92.88 9.07
C THR A 429 96.82 92.94 10.52
N ASP A 430 97.78 92.95 11.45
CA ASP A 430 97.76 93.30 12.89
C ASP A 430 96.63 92.81 13.82
#